data_AF-H2CBK7-F1
#
_entry.id   AF-H2CBK7-F1
#
_cell.length_a   1.000
_cell.length_b   1.000
_cell.length_c   1.000
_cell.angle_alpha   90.00
_cell.angle_beta   90.00
_cell.angle_gamma   90.00
#
_symmetry.space_group_name_H-M   'P 1'
#
loop_
_entity.id
_entity.type
_entity.pdbx_description
1 polymer ?
#
loop_
_entity_poly.entity_id
_entity_poly.type
_entity_poly.pdbx_seq_one_letter_code
_entity_poly.pdbx_strand_id
1 'polypeptide(L)'
;MIEVMTDMTKKMFLSVAVMMLGFGLTACQSGQTTTDSTDNSGDSSTSRNFVIDTINKSLAEVSYSPNNQGWEYKATAVPAADFQKWATSNKALIEEALSKIDTDYVLQVTGHTCSIGPRDRQADGRLGNLYYSKARAQQVLAALKNAGIPTDKMSVAGVADDEPARGVDAKDQLNRRVTFKIVPKAK
;
A
#
# COMPACT_ATOMS: atom_id res chain seq x y z
N MET A 1 12.22 -17.00 -49.27
CA MET A 1 13.42 -16.36 -49.83
C MET A 1 13.81 -15.27 -48.85
N ILE A 2 15.09 -15.28 -48.42
CA ILE A 2 15.76 -14.32 -47.52
C ILE A 2 15.38 -14.55 -46.04
N GLU A 3 16.18 -15.28 -45.24
CA GLU A 3 17.46 -14.86 -44.58
C GLU A 3 17.22 -13.66 -43.64
N VAL A 4 17.77 -13.48 -42.44
CA VAL A 4 18.88 -14.04 -41.64
C VAL A 4 18.84 -13.15 -40.39
N MET A 5 18.92 -13.71 -39.16
CA MET A 5 20.08 -13.49 -38.25
C MET A 5 20.02 -12.09 -37.57
N THR A 6 20.44 -11.82 -36.33
CA THR A 6 21.50 -12.36 -35.49
C THR A 6 21.33 -11.73 -34.09
N ASP A 7 21.62 -12.51 -33.06
CA ASP A 7 22.36 -12.22 -31.81
C ASP A 7 22.29 -10.83 -31.11
N MET A 8 21.99 -10.76 -29.79
CA MET A 8 22.77 -11.18 -28.60
C MET A 8 23.67 -10.05 -28.05
N THR A 9 23.57 -9.86 -26.73
CA THR A 9 24.62 -9.36 -25.80
C THR A 9 25.30 -8.00 -26.06
N LYS A 10 25.17 -7.09 -25.08
CA LYS A 10 26.33 -6.68 -24.24
C LYS A 10 25.91 -5.91 -22.99
N LYS A 11 26.19 -6.52 -21.84
CA LYS A 11 26.34 -5.85 -20.55
C LYS A 11 27.58 -4.96 -20.64
N MET A 12 27.46 -3.67 -20.33
CA MET A 12 28.63 -2.82 -20.10
C MET A 12 28.76 -2.54 -18.61
N PHE A 13 29.79 -3.16 -18.03
CA PHE A 13 30.46 -2.74 -16.82
C PHE A 13 31.18 -1.41 -17.09
N LEU A 14 31.09 -0.46 -16.16
CA LEU A 14 32.11 0.59 -16.05
C LEU A 14 32.42 0.81 -14.57
N SER A 15 33.56 0.24 -14.17
CA SER A 15 34.22 0.45 -12.89
C SER A 15 34.96 1.79 -12.92
N VAL A 16 34.86 2.57 -11.84
CA VAL A 16 35.86 3.59 -11.49
C VAL A 16 36.18 3.43 -10.01
N ALA A 17 37.42 3.02 -9.75
CA ALA A 17 38.06 3.01 -8.44
C ALA A 17 38.84 4.31 -8.28
N VAL A 18 38.70 5.00 -7.13
CA VAL A 18 39.65 6.00 -6.67
C VAL A 18 39.94 5.74 -5.19
N MET A 19 41.23 5.60 -4.94
CA MET A 19 41.90 5.25 -3.69
C MET A 19 42.43 6.55 -3.07
N MET A 20 42.22 6.78 -1.77
CA MET A 20 43.16 7.55 -0.95
C MET A 20 43.18 7.09 0.50
N LEU A 21 44.40 6.77 0.94
CA LEU A 21 44.86 6.45 2.30
C LEU A 21 45.14 7.73 3.08
N GLY A 22 44.99 7.68 4.41
CA GLY A 22 45.50 8.72 5.32
C GLY A 22 45.24 8.41 6.79
N PHE A 23 46.31 8.12 7.53
CA PHE A 23 46.40 7.58 8.90
C PHE A 23 45.99 8.53 10.04
N GLY A 24 45.63 7.96 11.19
CA GLY A 24 45.67 8.64 12.49
C GLY A 24 45.29 7.71 13.66
N LEU A 25 46.31 7.20 14.38
CA LEU A 25 46.21 6.41 15.63
C LEU A 25 45.91 7.31 16.84
N THR A 26 45.40 6.72 17.94
CA THR A 26 45.40 7.13 19.38
C THR A 26 43.99 6.86 19.97
N ALA A 27 43.72 6.23 21.12
CA ALA A 27 44.51 5.56 22.15
C ALA A 27 43.61 4.58 22.96
N CYS A 28 44.31 3.63 23.60
CA CYS A 28 44.06 2.88 24.83
C CYS A 28 42.74 3.03 25.65
N GLN A 29 42.24 1.84 26.01
CA GLN A 29 42.06 1.35 27.39
C GLN A 29 40.87 1.85 28.23
N SER A 30 39.89 0.95 28.40
CA SER A 30 39.39 0.53 29.71
C SER A 30 38.41 -0.61 29.49
N GLY A 31 38.72 -1.79 30.02
CA GLY A 31 37.76 -2.87 30.16
C GLY A 31 36.83 -2.54 31.32
N GLN A 32 35.53 -2.50 31.05
CA GLN A 32 34.53 -2.51 32.10
C GLN A 32 33.36 -3.40 31.69
N THR A 33 33.45 -4.65 32.16
CA THR A 33 32.29 -5.53 32.34
C THR A 33 31.32 -4.81 33.26
N THR A 34 30.27 -4.23 32.69
CA THR A 34 29.08 -3.83 33.45
C THR A 34 27.92 -4.58 32.84
N THR A 35 27.46 -5.54 33.62
CA THR A 35 26.18 -6.21 33.50
C THR A 35 25.10 -5.15 33.75
N ASP A 36 24.90 -4.24 32.80
CA ASP A 36 23.75 -3.36 32.83
C ASP A 36 22.59 -4.12 32.18
N SER A 37 21.74 -4.66 33.03
CA SER A 37 20.34 -4.87 32.73
C SER A 37 19.76 -3.50 32.35
N THR A 38 19.95 -3.11 31.09
CA THR A 38 19.19 -2.02 30.48
C THR A 38 17.76 -2.50 30.43
N ASP A 39 16.99 -2.08 31.43
CA ASP A 39 15.54 -1.95 31.35
C ASP A 39 15.25 -1.01 30.18
N ASN A 40 15.20 -1.60 28.99
CA ASN A 40 14.87 -0.92 27.75
C ASN A 40 13.34 -0.82 27.69
N SER A 41 12.76 -0.12 28.66
CA SER A 41 11.39 0.39 28.57
C SER A 41 11.38 1.61 27.65
N GLY A 42 11.94 1.45 26.44
CA GLY A 42 11.63 2.32 25.32
C GLY A 42 10.15 2.11 25.05
N ASP A 43 9.35 3.12 25.38
CA ASP A 43 7.90 3.14 25.27
C ASP A 43 7.43 2.34 24.03
N SER A 44 6.87 1.15 24.29
CA SER A 44 6.50 0.20 23.24
C SER A 44 5.46 0.81 22.30
N SER A 45 4.76 1.86 22.72
CA SER A 45 3.82 2.60 21.88
C SER A 45 4.56 3.42 20.81
N THR A 46 5.64 4.12 21.17
CA THR A 46 6.45 4.90 20.22
C THR A 46 7.09 4.00 19.15
N SER A 47 7.69 2.87 19.56
CA SER A 47 8.28 1.90 18.63
C SER A 47 7.23 1.27 17.71
N ARG A 48 6.02 0.96 18.23
CA ARG A 48 4.91 0.45 17.43
C ARG A 48 4.43 1.47 16.41
N ASN A 49 4.21 2.71 16.82
CA ASN A 49 3.78 3.78 15.93
C ASN A 49 4.77 3.98 14.77
N PHE A 50 6.08 3.93 15.05
CA PHE A 50 7.11 3.98 14.01
C PHE A 50 7.01 2.83 12.99
N VAL A 51 6.77 1.60 13.44
CA VAL A 51 6.57 0.44 12.56
C VAL A 51 5.32 0.62 11.70
N ILE A 52 4.20 1.03 12.30
CA ILE A 52 2.94 1.27 11.58
C ILE A 52 3.09 2.39 10.54
N ASP A 53 3.75 3.50 10.89
CA ASP A 53 4.00 4.62 9.99
C ASP A 53 4.89 4.20 8.81
N THR A 54 5.90 3.38 9.06
CA THR A 54 6.78 2.84 8.01
C THR A 54 6.00 1.98 7.04
N ILE A 55 5.15 1.07 7.54
CA ILE A 55 4.31 0.23 6.69
C ILE A 55 3.29 1.07 5.91
N ASN A 56 2.68 2.07 6.55
CA ASN A 56 1.73 2.97 5.90
C ASN A 56 2.37 3.77 4.76
N LYS A 57 3.66 4.13 4.85
CA LYS A 57 4.39 4.73 3.72
C LYS A 57 4.51 3.76 2.54
N SER A 58 4.82 2.49 2.80
CA SER A 58 4.87 1.46 1.75
C SER A 58 3.48 1.18 1.15
N LEU A 59 2.43 1.11 1.98
CA LEU A 59 1.05 0.92 1.53
C LEU A 59 0.49 2.11 0.74
N ALA A 60 1.02 3.33 0.95
CA ALA A 60 0.59 4.51 0.20
C ALA A 60 0.89 4.40 -1.31
N GLU A 61 1.87 3.57 -1.69
CA GLU A 61 2.20 3.27 -3.09
C GLU A 61 1.31 2.14 -3.66
N VAL A 62 0.56 1.45 -2.79
CA VAL A 62 -0.34 0.35 -3.17
C VAL A 62 -1.75 0.87 -3.37
N SER A 63 -2.19 0.88 -4.61
CA SER A 63 -3.59 1.10 -4.95
C SER A 63 -4.06 0.09 -5.99
N TYR A 64 -5.33 -0.28 -5.91
CA TYR A 64 -5.98 -1.07 -6.95
C TYR A 64 -6.97 -0.21 -7.74
N SER A 65 -6.80 -0.24 -9.06
CA SER A 65 -7.64 0.41 -10.04
C SER A 65 -7.76 -0.53 -11.24
N PRO A 66 -8.97 -0.94 -11.67
CA PRO A 66 -9.13 -1.80 -12.83
C PRO A 66 -8.39 -1.25 -14.05
N ASN A 67 -7.60 -2.10 -14.71
CA ASN A 67 -6.80 -1.78 -15.89
C ASN A 67 -5.86 -0.56 -15.71
N ASN A 68 -5.48 -0.22 -14.46
CA ASN A 68 -4.75 1.01 -14.10
C ASN A 68 -5.45 2.32 -14.51
N GLN A 69 -6.75 2.28 -14.83
CA GLN A 69 -7.54 3.45 -15.18
C GLN A 69 -8.47 3.82 -14.03
N GLY A 70 -8.97 2.83 -13.28
CA GLY A 70 -10.01 3.02 -12.28
C GLY A 70 -11.36 2.56 -12.82
N TRP A 71 -12.34 2.41 -11.94
CA TRP A 71 -13.65 1.89 -12.33
C TRP A 71 -14.34 2.77 -13.36
N GLU A 72 -15.24 2.21 -14.15
CA GLU A 72 -16.24 3.00 -14.87
C GLU A 72 -17.20 3.73 -13.91
N TYR A 73 -17.90 4.73 -14.44
CA TYR A 73 -18.87 5.48 -13.63
C TYR A 73 -19.89 4.53 -13.00
N LYS A 74 -20.02 4.59 -11.67
CA LYS A 74 -20.89 3.74 -10.83
C LYS A 74 -20.63 2.22 -10.88
N ALA A 75 -19.63 1.76 -11.62
CA ALA A 75 -19.23 0.36 -11.61
C ALA A 75 -18.53 -0.01 -10.30
N THR A 76 -18.74 -1.25 -9.83
CA THR A 76 -18.14 -1.78 -8.60
C THR A 76 -17.45 -3.13 -8.78
N ALA A 77 -17.70 -3.82 -9.91
CA ALA A 77 -17.16 -5.14 -10.16
C ALA A 77 -15.63 -5.12 -10.27
N VAL A 78 -14.99 -6.13 -9.71
CA VAL A 78 -13.54 -6.35 -9.79
C VAL A 78 -13.27 -7.39 -10.89
N PRO A 79 -12.60 -7.04 -12.00
CA PRO A 79 -12.26 -8.02 -13.02
C PRO A 79 -11.23 -9.03 -12.48
N ALA A 80 -11.61 -10.30 -12.35
CA ALA A 80 -10.81 -11.30 -11.65
C ALA A 80 -9.39 -11.48 -12.22
N ALA A 81 -9.25 -11.53 -13.55
CA ALA A 81 -7.95 -11.71 -14.20
C ALA A 81 -7.01 -10.50 -14.01
N ASP A 82 -7.56 -9.29 -13.98
CA ASP A 82 -6.81 -8.06 -13.71
C ASP A 82 -6.39 -8.02 -12.24
N PHE A 83 -7.34 -8.27 -11.33
CA PHE A 83 -7.07 -8.30 -9.91
C PHE A 83 -6.05 -9.35 -9.51
N GLN A 84 -6.08 -10.55 -10.12
CA GLN A 84 -5.11 -11.60 -9.82
C GLN A 84 -3.68 -11.19 -10.16
N LYS A 85 -3.48 -10.45 -11.27
CA LYS A 85 -2.18 -9.89 -11.63
C LYS A 85 -1.71 -8.87 -10.60
N TRP A 86 -2.58 -7.93 -10.25
CA TRP A 86 -2.30 -6.94 -9.22
C TRP A 86 -1.98 -7.59 -7.86
N ALA A 87 -2.78 -8.59 -7.44
CA ALA A 87 -2.60 -9.28 -6.18
C ALA A 87 -1.26 -10.04 -6.15
N THR A 88 -0.86 -10.67 -7.25
CA THR A 88 0.44 -11.36 -7.34
C THR A 88 1.62 -10.42 -7.04
N SER A 89 1.56 -9.17 -7.51
CA SER A 89 2.61 -8.18 -7.26
C SER A 89 2.59 -7.57 -5.85
N ASN A 90 1.43 -7.51 -5.20
CA ASN A 90 1.24 -6.77 -3.94
C ASN A 90 1.02 -7.66 -2.72
N LYS A 91 0.78 -8.97 -2.91
CA LYS A 91 0.44 -9.93 -1.85
C LYS A 91 1.44 -9.91 -0.70
N ALA A 92 2.74 -9.97 -1.00
CA ALA A 92 3.78 -10.02 0.03
C ALA A 92 3.74 -8.79 0.96
N LEU A 93 3.55 -7.59 0.40
CA LEU A 93 3.47 -6.36 1.18
C LEU A 93 2.18 -6.30 2.03
N ILE A 94 1.06 -6.77 1.50
CA ILE A 94 -0.20 -6.85 2.25
C ILE A 94 -0.08 -7.86 3.39
N GLU A 95 0.50 -9.04 3.15
CA GLU A 95 0.72 -10.06 4.18
C GLU A 95 1.71 -9.59 5.24
N GLU A 96 2.77 -8.89 4.84
CA GLU A 96 3.70 -8.25 5.77
C GLU A 96 2.96 -7.26 6.67
N ALA A 97 2.15 -6.36 6.10
CA ALA A 97 1.35 -5.42 6.86
C ALA A 97 0.44 -6.15 7.88
N LEU A 98 -0.27 -7.19 7.45
CA LEU A 98 -1.16 -7.99 8.33
C LEU A 98 -0.42 -8.71 9.46
N SER A 99 0.84 -9.12 9.23
CA SER A 99 1.67 -9.77 10.24
C SER A 99 2.10 -8.82 11.37
N LYS A 100 2.13 -7.51 11.10
CA LYS A 100 2.58 -6.47 12.04
C LYS A 100 1.43 -5.80 12.80
N ILE A 101 0.19 -6.07 12.40
CA ILE A 101 -1.02 -5.55 13.04
C ILE A 101 -1.32 -6.39 14.30
N ASP A 102 -1.38 -5.72 15.46
CA ASP A 102 -1.91 -6.28 16.71
C ASP A 102 -3.44 -6.13 16.77
N THR A 103 -4.07 -6.42 17.92
CA THR A 103 -5.53 -6.40 18.06
C THR A 103 -6.16 -5.00 18.05
N ASP A 104 -5.36 -3.96 18.26
CA ASP A 104 -5.82 -2.56 18.38
C ASP A 104 -5.86 -1.85 17.02
N TYR A 105 -5.39 -2.52 15.96
CA TYR A 105 -5.32 -1.99 14.61
C TYR A 105 -6.02 -2.90 13.60
N VAL A 106 -6.34 -2.33 12.44
CA VAL A 106 -6.87 -3.06 11.29
C VAL A 106 -6.26 -2.49 10.01
N LEU A 107 -6.15 -3.33 8.98
CA LEU A 107 -5.86 -2.87 7.63
C LEU A 107 -7.18 -2.41 6.98
N GLN A 108 -7.36 -1.11 6.85
CA GLN A 108 -8.54 -0.54 6.20
C GLN A 108 -8.38 -0.59 4.68
N VAL A 109 -9.35 -1.22 4.02
CA VAL A 109 -9.55 -1.19 2.58
C VAL A 109 -10.49 -0.02 2.29
N THR A 110 -9.94 1.05 1.71
CA THR A 110 -10.66 2.31 1.50
C THR A 110 -10.97 2.51 0.03
N GLY A 111 -12.26 2.60 -0.29
CA GLY A 111 -12.70 2.90 -1.65
C GLY A 111 -12.87 4.39 -1.87
N HIS A 112 -12.63 4.79 -3.10
CA HIS A 112 -12.64 6.19 -3.55
C HIS A 112 -13.52 6.35 -4.79
N THR A 113 -13.98 7.57 -5.02
CA THR A 113 -14.61 8.02 -6.26
C THR A 113 -13.93 9.29 -6.77
N CYS A 114 -14.20 9.63 -8.02
CA CYS A 114 -14.05 11.01 -8.49
C CYS A 114 -15.18 11.88 -7.93
N SER A 115 -15.06 13.20 -8.09
CA SER A 115 -16.05 14.20 -7.70
C SER A 115 -17.28 14.30 -8.62
N ILE A 116 -17.33 13.49 -9.69
CA ILE A 116 -18.50 13.43 -10.57
C ILE A 116 -19.67 12.74 -9.85
N GLY A 117 -20.80 13.44 -9.79
CA GLY A 117 -22.03 12.95 -9.18
C GLY A 117 -22.17 13.33 -7.71
N PRO A 118 -23.34 13.07 -7.11
CA PRO A 118 -23.58 13.46 -5.74
C PRO A 118 -22.79 12.57 -4.76
N ARG A 119 -22.31 13.18 -3.68
CA ARG A 119 -21.70 12.46 -2.56
C ARG A 119 -22.69 11.48 -1.91
N ASP A 120 -23.84 12.01 -1.52
CA ASP A 120 -24.84 11.29 -0.75
C ASP A 120 -25.99 10.76 -1.61
N ARG A 121 -26.77 9.85 -1.02
CA ARG A 121 -28.01 9.37 -1.62
C ARG A 121 -28.94 10.54 -1.90
N GLN A 122 -29.51 10.54 -3.10
CA GLN A 122 -30.45 11.55 -3.55
C GLN A 122 -31.87 11.23 -3.06
N ALA A 123 -32.74 12.26 -3.00
CA ALA A 123 -34.13 12.12 -2.56
C ALA A 123 -34.95 11.16 -3.45
N ASP A 124 -34.58 11.01 -4.71
CA ASP A 124 -35.21 10.09 -5.68
C ASP A 124 -34.72 8.64 -5.54
N GLY A 125 -33.93 8.33 -4.50
CA GLY A 125 -33.41 7.00 -4.22
C GLY A 125 -32.11 6.65 -4.92
N ARG A 126 -31.60 7.49 -5.85
CA ARG A 126 -30.31 7.25 -6.50
C ARG A 126 -29.16 7.24 -5.49
N LEU A 127 -28.28 6.26 -5.63
CA LEU A 127 -27.09 6.10 -4.79
C LEU A 127 -26.05 7.18 -5.11
N GLY A 128 -25.40 7.68 -4.06
CA GLY A 128 -24.28 8.62 -4.15
C GLY A 128 -22.91 7.94 -4.11
N ASN A 129 -21.87 8.74 -4.30
CA ASN A 129 -20.48 8.31 -4.32
C ASN A 129 -20.01 7.64 -3.02
N LEU A 130 -20.59 7.98 -1.87
CA LEU A 130 -20.29 7.30 -0.60
C LEU A 130 -20.68 5.82 -0.63
N TYR A 131 -21.78 5.48 -1.32
CA TYR A 131 -22.16 4.09 -1.54
C TYR A 131 -21.17 3.40 -2.47
N TYR A 132 -20.86 4.00 -3.63
CA TYR A 132 -20.05 3.34 -4.66
C TYR A 132 -18.60 3.13 -4.23
N SER A 133 -18.02 4.09 -3.51
CA SER A 133 -16.70 3.94 -2.88
C SER A 133 -16.67 2.74 -1.93
N LYS A 134 -17.60 2.68 -0.97
CA LYS A 134 -17.69 1.54 -0.03
C LYS A 134 -17.93 0.22 -0.74
N ALA A 135 -18.82 0.17 -1.73
CA ALA A 135 -19.12 -1.04 -2.49
C ALA A 135 -17.88 -1.56 -3.24
N ARG A 136 -17.06 -0.68 -3.84
CA ARG A 136 -15.78 -1.08 -4.47
C ARG A 136 -14.82 -1.69 -3.47
N ALA A 137 -14.66 -1.08 -2.30
CA ALA A 137 -13.80 -1.62 -1.26
C ALA A 137 -14.29 -3.00 -0.75
N GLN A 138 -15.60 -3.21 -0.65
CA GLN A 138 -16.17 -4.52 -0.32
C GLN A 138 -15.85 -5.57 -1.39
N GLN A 139 -15.96 -5.21 -2.67
CA GLN A 139 -15.62 -6.12 -3.77
C GLN A 139 -14.12 -6.44 -3.80
N VAL A 140 -13.26 -5.46 -3.51
CA VAL A 140 -11.81 -5.69 -3.38
C VAL A 140 -11.50 -6.60 -2.19
N LEU A 141 -12.14 -6.41 -1.04
CA LEU A 141 -11.97 -7.32 0.11
C LEU A 141 -12.35 -8.77 -0.24
N ALA A 142 -13.46 -8.96 -0.95
CA ALA A 142 -13.87 -10.28 -1.44
C ALA A 142 -12.85 -10.86 -2.43
N ALA A 143 -12.32 -10.03 -3.34
CA ALA A 143 -11.30 -10.44 -4.29
C ALA A 143 -9.97 -10.81 -3.61
N LEU A 144 -9.53 -10.08 -2.58
CA LEU A 144 -8.37 -10.42 -1.74
C LEU A 144 -8.53 -11.80 -1.10
N LYS A 145 -9.70 -12.06 -0.50
CA LYS A 145 -10.01 -13.36 0.09
C LYS A 145 -9.92 -14.48 -0.95
N ASN A 146 -10.47 -14.26 -2.15
CA ASN A 146 -10.41 -15.22 -3.25
C ASN A 146 -8.99 -15.44 -3.78
N ALA A 147 -8.12 -14.43 -3.68
CA ALA A 147 -6.68 -14.52 -3.99
C ALA A 147 -5.86 -15.19 -2.87
N GLY A 148 -6.52 -15.68 -1.81
CA GLY A 148 -5.88 -16.36 -0.68
C GLY A 148 -5.07 -15.43 0.22
N ILE A 149 -5.44 -14.14 0.27
CA ILE A 149 -4.88 -13.18 1.24
C ILE A 149 -5.78 -13.21 2.49
N PRO A 150 -5.22 -13.32 3.70
CA PRO A 150 -6.00 -13.30 4.94
C PRO A 150 -6.73 -11.95 5.09
N THR A 151 -8.00 -11.99 5.53
CA THR A 151 -8.88 -10.81 5.60
C THR A 151 -9.48 -10.58 6.99
N ASP A 152 -9.08 -11.38 7.98
CA ASP A 152 -9.56 -11.37 9.36
C ASP A 152 -9.22 -10.07 10.11
N LYS A 153 -8.09 -9.44 9.78
CA LYS A 153 -7.66 -8.14 10.34
C LYS A 153 -7.99 -6.94 9.43
N MET A 154 -8.89 -7.12 8.47
CA MET A 154 -9.26 -6.05 7.54
C MET A 154 -10.60 -5.41 7.90
N SER A 155 -10.73 -4.12 7.57
CA SER A 155 -11.99 -3.38 7.62
C SER A 155 -12.25 -2.68 6.30
N VAL A 156 -13.48 -2.22 6.08
CA VAL A 156 -13.87 -1.53 4.84
C VAL A 156 -14.39 -0.13 5.14
N ALA A 157 -13.89 0.84 4.39
CA ALA A 157 -14.38 2.21 4.37
C ALA A 157 -14.66 2.69 2.92
N GLY A 158 -15.50 3.70 2.79
CA GLY A 158 -15.69 4.45 1.56
C GLY A 158 -15.70 5.93 1.88
N VAL A 159 -14.95 6.73 1.11
CA VAL A 159 -14.75 8.17 1.39
C VAL A 159 -15.23 9.07 0.26
N ALA A 160 -15.90 8.48 -0.75
CA ALA A 160 -16.22 9.19 -1.99
C ALA A 160 -14.97 9.91 -2.55
N ASP A 161 -15.04 11.22 -2.73
CA ASP A 161 -13.99 12.08 -3.29
C ASP A 161 -13.22 12.91 -2.24
N ASP A 162 -13.30 12.55 -0.95
CA ASP A 162 -12.59 13.29 0.13
C ASP A 162 -11.07 13.20 0.03
N GLU A 163 -10.57 12.13 -0.57
CA GLU A 163 -9.14 11.81 -0.66
C GLU A 163 -8.72 11.60 -2.13
N PRO A 164 -8.69 12.66 -2.96
CA PRO A 164 -8.28 12.54 -4.36
C PRO A 164 -6.84 12.03 -4.47
N ALA A 165 -6.56 11.34 -5.57
CA ALA A 165 -5.20 10.88 -5.86
C ALA A 165 -4.28 12.10 -6.06
N ARG A 166 -3.05 12.00 -5.56
CA ARG A 166 -2.08 13.10 -5.57
C ARG A 166 -1.76 13.51 -7.01
N GLY A 167 -1.92 14.79 -7.33
CA GLY A 167 -1.63 15.33 -8.65
C GLY A 167 -2.63 14.92 -9.74
N VAL A 168 -3.77 14.32 -9.35
CA VAL A 168 -4.83 13.90 -10.26
C VAL A 168 -6.01 14.86 -10.13
N ASP A 169 -6.60 15.29 -11.25
CA ASP A 169 -7.80 16.13 -11.24
C ASP A 169 -8.94 15.42 -10.52
N ALA A 170 -9.72 16.13 -9.68
CA ALA A 170 -10.75 15.51 -8.86
C ALA A 170 -11.86 14.81 -9.66
N LYS A 171 -12.08 15.16 -10.94
CA LYS A 171 -13.07 14.51 -11.81
C LYS A 171 -12.50 13.32 -12.59
N ASP A 172 -11.19 13.15 -12.57
CA ASP A 172 -10.49 12.09 -13.31
C ASP A 172 -10.91 10.70 -12.82
N GLN A 173 -10.96 9.77 -13.77
CA GLN A 173 -11.25 8.35 -13.55
C GLN A 173 -10.27 7.66 -12.61
N LEU A 174 -9.00 8.10 -12.58
CA LEU A 174 -7.96 7.57 -11.69
C LEU A 174 -8.31 7.70 -10.20
N ASN A 175 -9.19 8.63 -9.82
CA ASN A 175 -9.66 8.73 -8.43
C ASN A 175 -10.57 7.57 -8.03
N ARG A 176 -11.17 6.86 -8.99
CA ARG A 176 -12.02 5.70 -8.74
C ARG A 176 -11.12 4.49 -8.53
N ARG A 177 -10.58 4.40 -7.31
CA ARG A 177 -9.57 3.44 -6.87
C ARG A 177 -9.89 2.86 -5.49
N VAL A 178 -9.11 1.88 -5.05
CA VAL A 178 -9.07 1.38 -3.67
C VAL A 178 -7.64 1.50 -3.15
N THR A 179 -7.48 1.94 -1.90
CA THR A 179 -6.20 2.07 -1.20
C THR A 179 -6.22 1.27 0.10
N PHE A 180 -5.03 1.14 0.70
CA PHE A 180 -4.81 0.35 1.91
C PHE A 180 -4.08 1.19 2.96
N LYS A 181 -4.54 1.15 4.21
CA LYS A 181 -3.88 1.84 5.32
C LYS A 181 -4.14 1.11 6.63
N ILE A 182 -3.13 1.00 7.48
CA ILE A 182 -3.30 0.55 8.86
C ILE A 182 -3.84 1.72 9.69
N VAL A 183 -4.94 1.48 10.38
CA VAL A 183 -5.61 2.46 11.24
C VAL A 183 -5.98 1.82 12.58
N PRO A 184 -6.12 2.61 13.65
CA PRO A 184 -6.69 2.11 14.89
C PRO A 184 -8.05 1.47 14.64
N LYS A 185 -8.30 0.33 15.28
CA LYS A 185 -9.58 -0.36 15.24
C LYS A 185 -10.62 0.53 15.93
N ALA A 186 -11.76 0.75 15.28
CA ALA A 186 -12.89 1.44 15.89
C ALA A 186 -13.32 0.67 17.16
N LYS A 187 -13.52 1.40 18.27
CA LYS A 187 -13.97 0.85 19.55
C LYS A 187 -15.47 0.54 19.52
#